data_AF-A0A2H3DKL0-F1
#
_entry.id   AF-A0A2H3DKL0-F1
#
_cell.length_a   1.000
_cell.length_b   1.000
_cell.length_c   1.000
_cell.angle_alpha   90.00
_cell.angle_beta   90.00
_cell.angle_gamma   90.00
#
_symmetry.space_group_name_H-M   'P 1'
#
loop_
_entity.id
_entity.type
_entity.pdbx_description
1 polymer ?
#
loop_
_entity_poly.entity_id
_entity_poly.type
_entity_poly.pdbx_seq_one_letter_code
_entity_poly.pdbx_strand_id
1 'polypeptide(L)'
;MNRVAVRNNSTTSTTSAVALYGILLVLVFCPIDISSITNAEITLNGLSEYFGGLWFPGNVNALNLFKSYGFATTSQTSRFSSDLKLAHDMHILLWVMFWVQLVATFVCTFVSAGELSFQLTQIPDACAPEQPDRFTCPGENSLFTAPTLWGTLDPSGMFGCRVIYSPPLLCFLIGLALPVAVFCFRDKAEILKYSTCQRFFSVLLFRRCMI
;
A
#
# COMPACT_ATOMS: atom_id res chain seq x y z
N MET A 1 -28.61 -10.98 1.44
CA MET A 1 -27.42 -10.92 2.29
C MET A 1 -27.10 -12.32 2.78
N ASN A 2 -26.37 -13.11 1.98
CA ASN A 2 -25.91 -14.43 2.41
C ASN A 2 -24.80 -14.25 3.44
N ARG A 3 -24.98 -14.82 4.63
CA ARG A 3 -23.92 -14.88 5.64
C ARG A 3 -22.78 -15.73 5.06
N VAL A 4 -21.68 -15.08 4.71
CA VAL A 4 -20.41 -15.78 4.47
C VAL A 4 -20.03 -16.41 5.81
N ALA A 5 -20.08 -17.73 5.89
CA ALA A 5 -19.76 -18.48 7.08
C ALA A 5 -18.27 -18.25 7.41
N VAL A 6 -18.01 -17.41 8.40
CA VAL A 6 -16.71 -17.33 9.07
C VAL A 6 -16.47 -18.71 9.67
N ARG A 7 -15.56 -19.47 9.07
CA ARG A 7 -15.15 -20.80 9.55
C ARG A 7 -14.44 -20.61 10.89
N ASN A 8 -15.22 -20.61 11.95
CA ASN A 8 -14.83 -20.64 13.35
C ASN A 8 -14.31 -22.03 13.70
N ASN A 9 -13.08 -22.34 13.29
CA ASN A 9 -12.33 -23.48 13.80
C ASN A 9 -10.96 -23.02 14.34
N SER A 10 -10.94 -22.76 15.64
CA SER A 10 -9.87 -23.02 16.59
C SER A 10 -8.43 -23.05 16.05
N THR A 11 -7.82 -21.88 15.92
CA THR A 11 -6.57 -21.46 16.56
C THR A 11 -6.21 -20.11 15.97
N THR A 12 -6.18 -19.07 16.81
CA THR A 12 -5.58 -17.78 16.51
C THR A 12 -4.05 -17.93 16.42
N SER A 13 -3.56 -18.89 15.66
CA SER A 13 -2.15 -19.06 15.32
C SER A 13 -1.88 -18.13 14.14
N THR A 14 -1.97 -16.82 14.39
CA THR A 14 -1.23 -15.87 13.58
C THR A 14 0.24 -16.21 13.79
N THR A 15 0.81 -16.99 12.88
CA THR A 15 2.24 -17.31 12.88
C THR A 15 2.97 -15.97 12.90
N SER A 16 3.81 -15.73 13.90
CA SER A 16 4.67 -14.53 13.99
C SER A 16 5.54 -14.33 12.73
N ALA A 17 5.66 -15.36 11.89
CA ALA A 17 6.21 -15.32 10.54
C ALA A 17 5.50 -14.32 9.60
N VAL A 18 4.22 -13.98 9.79
CA VAL A 18 3.52 -13.00 8.92
C VAL A 18 4.13 -11.60 9.06
N ALA A 19 4.56 -11.23 10.28
CA ALA A 19 5.28 -9.97 10.53
C ALA A 19 6.67 -9.98 9.89
N LEU A 20 7.40 -11.10 9.99
CA LEU A 20 8.71 -11.27 9.36
C LEU A 20 8.61 -11.22 7.82
N TYR A 21 7.56 -11.78 7.24
CA TYR A 21 7.30 -11.74 5.81
C TYR A 21 6.90 -10.35 5.32
N GLY A 22 6.11 -9.60 6.12
CA GLY A 22 5.83 -8.18 5.87
C GLY A 22 7.10 -7.33 5.85
N ILE A 23 8.01 -7.54 6.80
CA ILE A 23 9.32 -6.85 6.84
C ILE A 23 10.20 -7.25 5.64
N LEU A 24 10.22 -8.53 5.25
CA LEU A 24 10.96 -9.00 4.08
C LEU A 24 10.45 -8.35 2.78
N LEU A 25 9.14 -8.24 2.62
CA LEU A 25 8.52 -7.58 1.47
C LEU A 25 8.83 -6.08 1.41
N VAL A 26 8.83 -5.40 2.56
CA VAL A 26 9.25 -4.00 2.64
C VAL A 26 10.69 -3.83 2.16
N LEU A 27 11.61 -4.72 2.54
CA LEU A 27 13.01 -4.65 2.08
C LEU A 27 13.14 -4.83 0.57
N VAL A 28 12.24 -5.61 -0.05
CA VAL A 28 12.21 -5.84 -1.50
C VAL A 28 11.57 -4.68 -2.25
N PHE A 29 10.53 -4.04 -1.70
CA PHE A 29 9.81 -2.95 -2.36
C PHE A 29 10.40 -1.55 -2.10
N CYS A 30 11.07 -1.35 -0.96
CA CYS A 30 11.77 -0.12 -0.59
C CYS A 30 12.75 0.44 -1.66
N PRO A 31 13.60 -0.37 -2.33
CA PRO A 31 14.54 0.16 -3.32
C PRO A 31 13.90 0.55 -4.67
N ILE A 32 12.62 0.23 -4.89
CA ILE A 32 11.90 0.46 -6.16
C ILE A 32 11.07 1.76 -6.11
N ASP A 33 11.19 2.55 -5.03
CA ASP A 33 10.32 3.71 -4.86
C ASP A 33 10.69 4.88 -5.79
N ILE A 34 9.89 5.04 -6.85
CA ILE A 34 10.00 6.09 -7.87
C ILE A 34 9.46 7.44 -7.34
N SER A 35 8.83 7.47 -6.16
CA SER A 35 8.13 8.63 -5.61
C SER A 35 9.08 9.77 -5.23
N SER A 36 10.33 9.47 -4.83
CA SER A 36 11.33 10.52 -4.53
C SER A 36 11.69 11.37 -5.76
N ILE A 37 11.52 10.83 -6.96
CA ILE A 37 11.82 11.56 -8.20
C ILE A 37 10.55 12.18 -8.81
N THR A 38 9.42 11.49 -8.70
CA THR A 38 8.18 11.87 -9.40
C THR A 38 7.12 12.54 -8.52
N ASN A 39 7.30 12.54 -7.19
CA ASN A 39 6.30 12.92 -6.18
C ASN A 39 4.94 12.22 -6.39
N ALA A 40 4.94 11.04 -7.01
CA ALA A 40 3.74 10.26 -7.26
C ALA A 40 3.78 9.02 -6.37
N GLU A 41 3.02 9.03 -5.28
CA GLU A 41 2.88 7.89 -4.38
C GLU A 41 2.06 6.79 -5.07
N ILE A 42 2.73 5.79 -5.62
CA ILE A 42 2.07 4.63 -6.22
C ILE A 42 1.75 3.65 -5.09
N THR A 43 0.56 3.80 -4.53
CA THR A 43 0.05 2.88 -3.50
C THR A 43 -0.43 1.57 -4.14
N LEU A 44 0.34 0.48 -3.95
CA LEU A 44 0.03 -0.87 -4.43
C LEU A 44 -0.95 -1.64 -3.53
N ASN A 45 -1.79 -0.94 -2.75
CA ASN A 45 -2.63 -1.54 -1.71
C ASN A 45 -3.48 -2.71 -2.24
N GLY A 46 -4.23 -2.51 -3.32
CA GLY A 46 -5.08 -3.57 -3.90
C GLY A 46 -4.31 -4.78 -4.45
N LEU A 47 -3.10 -4.59 -4.98
CA LEU A 47 -2.24 -5.68 -5.44
C LEU A 47 -1.68 -6.48 -4.27
N SER A 48 -1.29 -5.80 -3.19
CA SER A 48 -0.80 -6.46 -1.98
C SER A 48 -1.88 -7.29 -1.30
N GLU A 49 -3.14 -6.84 -1.31
CA GLU A 49 -4.28 -7.58 -0.77
C GLU A 49 -4.61 -8.81 -1.61
N TYR A 50 -4.49 -8.70 -2.94
CA TYR A 50 -4.64 -9.82 -3.85
C TYR A 50 -3.60 -10.92 -3.57
N PHE A 51 -2.31 -10.57 -3.53
CA PHE A 51 -1.26 -11.54 -3.23
C PHE A 51 -1.35 -12.07 -1.79
N GLY A 52 -1.64 -11.20 -0.82
CA GLY A 52 -1.85 -11.62 0.57
C GLY A 52 -3.01 -12.59 0.73
N GLY A 53 -4.11 -12.38 -0.01
CA GLY A 53 -5.27 -13.28 -0.05
C GLY A 53 -4.92 -14.66 -0.60
N LEU A 54 -4.09 -14.72 -1.65
CA LEU A 54 -3.57 -15.99 -2.20
C LEU A 54 -2.66 -16.73 -1.21
N TRP A 55 -1.89 -16.00 -0.39
CA TRP A 55 -0.95 -16.59 0.57
C TRP A 55 -1.61 -17.07 1.86
N PHE A 56 -2.66 -16.37 2.32
CA PHE A 56 -3.37 -16.67 3.56
C PHE A 56 -4.87 -16.88 3.34
N PRO A 57 -5.27 -17.94 2.60
CA PRO A 57 -6.68 -18.19 2.29
C PRO A 57 -7.49 -18.44 3.55
N GLY A 58 -8.61 -17.73 3.72
CA GLY A 58 -9.55 -17.93 4.82
C GLY A 58 -9.16 -17.30 6.16
N ASN A 59 -8.00 -16.63 6.26
CA ASN A 59 -7.54 -15.99 7.50
C ASN A 59 -7.49 -14.46 7.36
N VAL A 60 -8.62 -13.82 7.66
CA VAL A 60 -8.79 -12.35 7.57
C VAL A 60 -7.84 -11.60 8.52
N ASN A 61 -7.57 -12.13 9.72
CA ASN A 61 -6.71 -11.46 10.69
C ASN A 61 -5.24 -11.43 10.22
N ALA A 62 -4.75 -12.54 9.67
CA ALA A 62 -3.41 -12.60 9.08
C ALA A 62 -3.27 -11.65 7.89
N LEU A 63 -4.30 -11.56 7.04
CA LEU A 63 -4.31 -10.65 5.88
C LEU A 63 -4.33 -9.18 6.30
N ASN A 64 -5.09 -8.84 7.35
CA ASN A 64 -5.12 -7.48 7.88
C ASN A 64 -3.75 -7.05 8.42
N LEU A 65 -3.09 -7.91 9.20
CA LEU A 65 -1.72 -7.65 9.67
C LEU A 65 -0.73 -7.49 8.52
N PHE A 66 -0.78 -8.40 7.54
CA PHE A 66 0.07 -8.34 6.36
C PHE A 66 -0.09 -7.02 5.59
N LYS A 67 -1.34 -6.60 5.35
CA LYS A 67 -1.68 -5.33 4.71
C LYS A 67 -1.17 -4.14 5.51
N SER A 68 -1.41 -4.11 6.83
CA SER A 68 -0.96 -3.00 7.69
C SER A 68 0.56 -2.84 7.66
N TYR A 69 1.32 -3.94 7.80
CA TYR A 69 2.78 -3.88 7.75
C TYR A 69 3.31 -3.55 6.35
N GLY A 70 2.72 -4.11 5.29
CA GLY A 70 3.13 -3.83 3.92
C GLY A 70 2.85 -2.40 3.49
N PHE A 71 1.63 -1.91 3.71
CA PHE A 71 1.20 -0.58 3.29
C PHE A 71 1.80 0.53 4.15
N ALA A 72 1.69 0.45 5.49
CA ALA A 72 2.15 1.52 6.38
C ALA A 72 3.67 1.73 6.22
N THR A 73 4.44 0.65 6.17
CA THR A 73 5.90 0.77 6.07
C THR A 73 6.33 1.29 4.69
N THR A 74 5.67 0.87 3.60
CA THR A 74 5.97 1.39 2.26
C THR A 74 5.65 2.87 2.16
N SER A 75 4.49 3.31 2.65
CA SER A 75 4.12 4.73 2.65
C SER A 75 5.09 5.59 3.48
N GLN A 76 5.52 5.08 4.65
CA GLN A 76 6.48 5.77 5.50
C GLN A 76 7.87 5.86 4.85
N THR A 77 8.29 4.78 4.18
CA THR A 77 9.57 4.72 3.45
C THR A 77 9.59 5.70 2.29
N SER A 78 8.48 5.83 1.56
CA SER A 78 8.34 6.75 0.45
C SER A 78 8.51 8.21 0.88
N ARG A 79 7.86 8.57 1.99
CA ARG A 79 7.96 9.90 2.62
C ARG A 79 9.38 10.16 3.11
N PHE A 80 9.97 9.21 3.82
CA PHE A 80 11.36 9.27 4.27
C PHE A 80 12.34 9.49 3.10
N SER A 81 12.18 8.76 1.98
CA SER A 81 13.03 8.94 0.80
C SER A 81 12.83 10.30 0.11
N SER A 82 11.64 10.89 0.22
CA SER A 82 11.35 12.22 -0.32
C SER A 82 11.99 13.31 0.55
N ASP A 83 11.94 13.13 1.88
CA ASP A 83 12.55 14.04 2.85
C ASP A 83 14.09 14.03 2.75
N LEU A 84 14.72 12.87 2.53
CA LEU A 84 16.18 12.79 2.32
C LEU A 84 16.65 13.54 1.07
N LYS A 85 15.84 13.52 0.02
CA LYS A 85 16.15 14.27 -1.20
C LYS A 85 16.05 15.78 -0.95
N LEU A 86 14.98 16.21 -0.30
CA LEU A 86 14.82 17.61 0.10
C LEU A 86 15.97 18.06 0.99
N ALA A 87 16.42 17.21 1.91
CA ALA A 87 17.57 17.50 2.77
C ALA A 87 18.87 17.67 1.98
N HIS A 88 19.09 16.85 0.95
CA HIS A 88 20.21 17.00 0.03
C HIS A 88 20.14 18.32 -0.74
N ASP A 89 18.96 18.67 -1.28
CA ASP A 89 18.76 19.92 -2.03
C ASP A 89 18.91 21.16 -1.13
N MET A 90 18.58 21.06 0.15
CA MET A 90 18.71 22.13 1.15
C MET A 90 20.10 22.18 1.82
N HIS A 91 21.04 21.33 1.41
CA HIS A 91 22.38 21.23 2.01
C HIS A 91 22.38 20.93 3.52
N ILE A 92 21.42 20.13 3.98
CA ILE A 92 21.34 19.68 5.37
C ILE A 92 22.06 18.34 5.52
N LEU A 93 22.76 18.14 6.63
CA LEU A 93 23.44 16.88 6.91
C LEU A 93 22.41 15.73 7.05
N LEU A 94 22.49 14.72 6.18
CA LEU A 94 21.55 13.59 6.12
C LEU A 94 21.39 12.83 7.44
N TRP A 95 22.46 12.68 8.22
CA TRP A 95 22.41 11.97 9.52
C TRP A 95 21.52 12.70 10.54
N VAL A 96 21.48 14.03 10.51
CA VAL A 96 20.63 14.80 11.42
C VAL A 96 19.17 14.58 11.07
N MET A 97 18.83 14.59 9.79
CA MET A 97 17.48 14.33 9.30
C MET A 97 17.03 12.90 9.63
N PHE A 98 17.90 11.92 9.48
CA PHE A 98 17.63 10.54 9.89
C PHE A 98 17.22 10.43 11.36
N TRP A 99 17.98 11.04 12.27
CA TRP A 99 17.68 10.99 13.70
C TRP A 99 16.40 11.76 14.05
N VAL A 100 16.19 12.94 13.48
CA VAL A 100 14.97 13.74 13.70
C VAL A 100 13.73 12.95 13.28
N GLN A 101 13.75 12.34 12.09
CA GLN A 101 12.62 11.59 11.58
C GLN A 101 12.36 10.29 12.37
N LEU A 102 13.42 9.63 12.85
CA LEU A 102 13.32 8.46 13.71
C LEU A 102 12.66 8.82 15.05
N VAL A 103 13.15 9.87 15.72
CA VAL A 103 12.59 10.33 17.00
C VAL A 103 11.15 10.81 16.82
N ALA A 104 10.86 11.57 15.77
CA ALA A 104 9.50 12.02 15.46
C ALA A 104 8.55 10.84 15.26
N THR A 105 8.94 9.84 14.47
CA THR A 105 8.10 8.64 14.22
C THR A 105 7.86 7.86 15.51
N PHE A 106 8.88 7.74 16.37
CA PHE A 106 8.76 7.08 17.66
C PHE A 106 7.72 7.77 18.55
N VAL A 107 7.82 9.10 18.72
CA VAL A 107 6.86 9.89 19.50
C VAL A 107 5.46 9.80 18.90
N CYS A 108 5.33 9.97 17.58
CA CYS A 108 4.04 9.88 16.88
C CYS A 108 3.36 8.52 17.13
N THR A 109 4.12 7.42 17.18
CA THR A 109 3.55 6.09 17.43
C THR A 109 2.83 6.02 18.78
N PHE A 110 3.41 6.59 19.85
CA PHE A 110 2.76 6.62 21.17
C PHE A 110 1.56 7.56 21.19
N VAL A 111 1.67 8.73 20.55
CA VAL A 111 0.57 9.70 20.50
C VAL A 111 -0.63 9.12 19.77
N SER A 112 -0.40 8.51 18.60
CA SER A 112 -1.47 7.87 17.82
C SER A 112 -2.10 6.68 18.55
N ALA A 113 -1.31 5.86 19.25
CA ALA A 113 -1.84 4.77 20.07
C ALA A 113 -2.68 5.29 21.26
N GLY A 114 -2.24 6.39 21.87
CA GLY A 114 -2.97 7.06 22.94
C GLY A 114 -4.28 7.68 22.45
N GLU A 115 -4.26 8.36 21.31
CA GLU A 115 -5.45 8.94 20.68
C GLU A 115 -6.49 7.86 20.36
N LEU A 116 -6.08 6.75 19.76
CA LEU A 116 -6.98 5.63 19.47
C LEU A 116 -7.60 5.06 20.76
N SER A 117 -6.81 4.88 21.80
CA SER A 117 -7.29 4.37 23.10
C SER A 117 -8.27 5.35 23.77
N PHE A 118 -8.03 6.65 23.63
CA PHE A 118 -8.90 7.69 24.12
C PHE A 118 -10.24 7.72 23.38
N GLN A 119 -10.20 7.68 22.04
CA GLN A 119 -11.40 7.67 21.20
C GLN A 119 -12.30 6.46 21.52
N LEU A 120 -11.72 5.27 21.70
CA LEU A 120 -12.47 4.05 22.01
C LEU A 120 -13.06 4.03 23.43
N THR A 121 -12.51 4.78 24.37
CA THR A 121 -12.97 4.78 25.78
C THR A 121 -13.91 5.94 26.11
N GLN A 122 -13.75 7.09 25.47
CA GLN A 122 -14.55 8.29 25.75
C GLN A 122 -15.76 8.45 24.83
N ILE A 123 -15.73 7.87 23.63
CA ILE A 123 -16.84 7.97 22.67
C ILE A 123 -17.60 6.64 22.68
N PRO A 124 -18.74 6.53 23.38
CA PRO A 124 -19.58 5.34 23.31
C PRO A 124 -20.12 5.17 21.89
N ASP A 125 -20.14 3.93 21.40
CA ASP A 125 -20.61 3.57 20.06
C ASP A 125 -19.90 4.33 18.93
N ALA A 126 -18.59 4.59 19.10
CA ALA A 126 -17.75 5.16 18.07
C ALA A 126 -17.89 4.37 16.75
N CYS A 127 -18.03 5.09 15.63
CA CYS A 127 -18.25 4.55 14.28
C CYS A 127 -19.61 3.87 14.03
N ALA A 128 -20.54 3.85 15.00
CA ALA A 128 -21.89 3.32 14.78
C ALA A 128 -22.73 4.27 13.90
N PRO A 129 -23.61 3.75 13.03
CA PRO A 129 -24.43 4.58 12.13
C PRO A 129 -25.42 5.49 12.87
N GLU A 130 -25.77 5.17 14.11
CA GLU A 130 -26.75 5.90 14.94
C GLU A 130 -26.10 6.82 15.99
N GLN A 131 -24.78 7.03 15.92
CA GLN A 131 -24.06 7.82 16.93
C GLN A 131 -24.46 9.32 16.85
N PRO A 132 -24.86 9.95 17.99
CA PRO A 132 -25.47 11.29 17.99
C PRO A 132 -24.57 12.40 17.45
N ASP A 133 -23.24 12.31 17.65
CA ASP A 133 -22.28 13.30 17.15
C ASP A 133 -21.74 12.95 15.74
N ARG A 134 -22.24 11.87 15.13
CA ARG A 134 -21.92 11.45 13.75
C ARG A 134 -20.43 11.24 13.47
N PHE A 135 -19.65 10.74 14.42
CA PHE A 135 -18.33 10.19 14.19
C PHE A 135 -18.44 8.96 13.29
N THR A 136 -18.14 9.15 12.01
CA THR A 136 -18.09 8.11 11.00
C THR A 136 -16.63 7.75 10.70
N CYS A 137 -16.34 6.46 10.56
CA CYS A 137 -14.97 5.95 10.38
C CYS A 137 -14.79 5.27 9.01
N PRO A 138 -14.90 6.02 7.90
CA PRO A 138 -14.86 5.43 6.55
C PRO A 138 -13.48 4.84 6.22
N GLY A 139 -12.40 5.44 6.73
CA GLY A 139 -11.03 4.95 6.54
C GLY A 139 -10.82 3.58 7.20
N GLU A 140 -11.08 3.48 8.50
CA GLU A 140 -10.94 2.24 9.28
C GLU A 140 -11.86 1.13 8.76
N ASN A 141 -13.11 1.46 8.41
CA ASN A 141 -14.02 0.48 7.82
C ASN A 141 -13.51 -0.05 6.47
N SER A 142 -12.94 0.80 5.62
CA SER A 142 -12.36 0.38 4.34
C SER A 142 -11.14 -0.51 4.54
N LEU A 143 -10.28 -0.15 5.51
CA LEU A 143 -9.10 -0.93 5.87
C LEU A 143 -9.46 -2.33 6.36
N PHE A 144 -10.57 -2.49 7.09
CA PHE A 144 -11.05 -3.79 7.60
C PHE A 144 -11.91 -4.57 6.60
N THR A 145 -12.74 -3.88 5.81
CA THR A 145 -13.67 -4.54 4.86
C THR A 145 -12.93 -5.15 3.68
N ALA A 146 -11.88 -4.49 3.18
CA ALA A 146 -11.11 -5.00 2.05
C ALA A 146 -10.40 -6.36 2.31
N PRO A 147 -9.62 -6.56 3.39
CA PRO A 147 -9.05 -7.86 3.72
C PRO A 147 -10.12 -8.87 4.15
N THR A 148 -11.27 -8.42 4.65
CA THR A 148 -12.41 -9.34 4.86
C THR A 148 -12.91 -9.89 3.52
N LEU A 149 -13.03 -9.05 2.50
CA LEU A 149 -13.42 -9.47 1.15
C LEU A 149 -12.38 -10.43 0.56
N TRP A 150 -11.11 -10.04 0.51
CA TRP A 150 -10.04 -10.85 -0.09
C TRP A 150 -9.64 -12.08 0.73
N GLY A 151 -9.82 -12.05 2.05
CA GLY A 151 -9.54 -13.17 2.93
C GLY A 151 -10.65 -14.22 2.96
N THR A 152 -11.91 -13.82 2.73
CA THR A 152 -13.05 -14.75 2.66
C THR A 152 -13.37 -15.21 1.24
N LEU A 153 -13.27 -14.31 0.26
CA LEU A 153 -13.35 -14.59 -1.17
C LEU A 153 -11.93 -14.69 -1.69
N ASP A 154 -11.37 -15.89 -1.58
CA ASP A 154 -10.03 -16.15 -2.07
C ASP A 154 -9.90 -15.76 -3.57
N PRO A 155 -8.79 -15.12 -3.99
CA PRO A 155 -8.65 -14.64 -5.35
C PRO A 155 -8.66 -15.76 -6.40
N SER A 156 -8.23 -16.98 -6.07
CA SER A 156 -8.32 -18.13 -6.97
C SER A 156 -9.79 -18.54 -7.22
N GLY A 157 -10.68 -18.29 -6.24
CA GLY A 157 -12.13 -18.49 -6.38
C GLY A 157 -12.81 -17.40 -7.21
N MET A 158 -12.31 -16.17 -7.20
CA MET A 158 -12.85 -15.07 -8.01
C MET A 158 -12.35 -15.10 -9.45
N PHE A 159 -11.09 -15.49 -9.67
CA PHE A 159 -10.39 -15.32 -10.94
C PHE A 159 -9.96 -16.61 -11.64
N GLY A 160 -10.39 -17.79 -11.16
CA GLY A 160 -10.12 -19.08 -11.79
C GLY A 160 -10.64 -19.22 -13.23
N CYS A 161 -10.23 -20.28 -13.93
CA CYS A 161 -10.80 -20.62 -15.24
C CYS A 161 -12.28 -20.98 -15.05
N ARG A 162 -13.19 -20.19 -15.64
CA ARG A 162 -14.67 -20.39 -15.70
C ARG A 162 -15.51 -19.69 -14.63
N VAL A 163 -15.02 -18.61 -14.02
CA VAL A 163 -15.79 -17.74 -13.10
C VAL A 163 -16.09 -16.36 -13.70
N ILE A 164 -17.09 -15.68 -13.14
CA ILE A 164 -17.67 -14.43 -13.65
C ILE A 164 -16.62 -13.30 -13.76
N TYR A 165 -15.58 -13.32 -12.90
CA TYR A 165 -14.57 -12.26 -12.84
C TYR A 165 -13.26 -12.59 -13.58
N SER A 166 -13.17 -13.65 -14.39
CA SER A 166 -11.97 -13.92 -15.21
C SER A 166 -11.61 -12.81 -16.23
N PRO A 167 -12.56 -12.11 -16.91
CA PRO A 167 -12.23 -11.10 -17.92
C PRO A 167 -11.42 -9.88 -17.42
N PRO A 168 -11.65 -9.34 -16.20
CA PRO A 168 -10.82 -8.29 -15.61
C PRO A 168 -9.31 -8.58 -15.55
N LEU A 169 -8.86 -9.84 -15.51
CA LEU A 169 -7.41 -10.15 -15.55
C LEU A 169 -6.75 -9.71 -16.87
N LEU A 170 -7.51 -9.72 -17.97
CA LEU A 170 -7.02 -9.21 -19.26
C LEU A 170 -6.74 -7.71 -19.22
N CYS A 171 -7.47 -6.95 -18.40
CA CYS A 171 -7.20 -5.51 -18.22
C CYS A 171 -5.82 -5.27 -17.59
N PHE A 172 -5.30 -6.19 -16.78
CA PHE A 172 -3.94 -6.08 -16.25
C PHE A 172 -2.89 -6.23 -17.35
N LEU A 173 -3.10 -7.15 -18.30
CA LEU A 173 -2.23 -7.32 -19.46
C LEU A 173 -2.31 -6.12 -20.40
N ILE A 174 -3.50 -5.54 -20.59
CA ILE A 174 -3.69 -4.31 -21.36
C ILE A 174 -2.97 -3.14 -20.66
N GLY A 175 -3.09 -3.04 -19.33
CA GLY A 175 -2.39 -2.03 -18.53
C GLY A 175 -0.87 -2.15 -18.57
N LEU A 176 -0.33 -3.36 -18.73
CA LEU A 176 1.11 -3.60 -18.95
C LEU A 176 1.52 -3.27 -20.40
N ALA A 177 0.68 -3.62 -21.37
CA ALA A 177 0.96 -3.41 -22.79
C ALA A 177 0.90 -1.92 -23.18
N LEU A 178 0.03 -1.14 -22.54
CA LEU A 178 -0.18 0.28 -22.85
C LEU A 178 1.09 1.15 -22.67
N PRO A 179 1.81 1.14 -21.54
CA PRO A 179 3.05 1.90 -21.38
C PRO A 179 4.17 1.41 -22.31
N VAL A 180 4.23 0.10 -22.62
CA VAL A 180 5.20 -0.46 -23.58
C VAL A 180 4.89 0.01 -25.01
N ALA A 181 3.61 0.01 -25.39
CA ALA A 181 3.16 0.54 -26.68
C ALA A 181 3.46 2.04 -26.80
N VAL A 182 3.11 2.84 -25.78
CA VAL A 182 3.41 4.28 -25.76
C VAL A 182 4.91 4.56 -25.80
N PHE A 183 5.74 3.73 -25.16
CA PHE A 183 7.19 3.83 -25.24
C PHE A 183 7.71 3.57 -26.66
N CYS A 184 7.20 2.53 -27.33
CA CYS A 184 7.60 2.16 -28.69
C CYS A 184 7.17 3.19 -29.74
N PHE A 185 5.98 3.80 -29.57
CA PHE A 185 5.44 4.82 -30.49
C PHE A 185 5.88 6.26 -30.17
N ARG A 186 6.69 6.48 -29.13
CA ARG A 186 7.14 7.81 -28.69
C ARG A 186 7.95 8.56 -29.75
N ASP A 187 8.72 7.86 -30.58
CA ASP A 187 9.55 8.48 -31.63
C ASP A 187 8.75 8.97 -32.86
N LYS A 188 7.47 8.59 -32.99
CA LYS A 188 6.65 8.86 -34.18
C LYS A 188 5.66 10.02 -34.00
N ALA A 189 5.43 10.50 -32.77
CA ALA A 189 4.38 11.49 -32.48
C ALA A 189 4.89 12.63 -31.59
N GLU A 190 5.13 13.80 -32.19
CA GLU A 190 5.57 15.05 -31.51
C GLU A 190 4.60 15.50 -30.38
N ILE A 191 3.31 15.14 -30.47
CA ILE A 191 2.28 15.51 -29.49
C ILE A 191 2.37 14.70 -28.17
N LEU A 192 2.89 13.46 -28.22
CA LEU A 192 3.03 12.59 -27.03
C LEU A 192 4.31 12.88 -26.22
N LYS A 193 5.23 13.65 -26.80
CA LYS A 193 6.51 14.06 -26.19
C LYS A 193 6.30 14.95 -24.96
N TYR A 194 5.21 15.74 -24.92
CA TYR A 194 4.93 16.69 -23.83
C TYR A 194 4.09 16.11 -22.67
N SER A 195 3.26 15.08 -22.89
CA SER A 195 2.34 14.58 -21.84
C SER A 195 2.90 13.39 -21.04
N THR A 196 3.64 12.47 -21.69
CA THR A 196 4.09 11.21 -21.04
C THR A 196 5.60 11.20 -20.72
N CYS A 197 6.40 12.12 -21.29
CA CYS A 197 7.86 12.10 -21.19
C CYS A 197 8.47 12.88 -20.00
N GLN A 198 7.70 13.70 -19.28
CA GLN A 198 8.25 14.51 -18.18
C GLN A 198 8.53 13.68 -16.90
N ARG A 199 7.78 12.60 -16.63
CA ARG A 199 7.85 11.93 -15.31
C ARG A 199 8.52 10.55 -15.31
N PHE A 200 8.37 9.72 -16.34
CA PHE A 200 8.82 8.32 -16.26
C PHE A 200 10.24 8.06 -16.82
N PHE A 201 10.75 8.88 -17.75
CA PHE A 201 11.99 8.58 -18.49
C PHE A 201 13.24 9.32 -18.00
N SER A 202 13.10 10.37 -17.18
CA SER A 202 14.26 11.06 -16.59
C SER A 202 15.08 10.16 -15.64
N VAL A 203 14.48 9.09 -15.11
CA VAL A 203 15.12 8.17 -14.15
C VAL A 203 16.14 7.23 -14.81
N LEU A 204 15.92 6.84 -16.07
CA LEU A 204 16.82 5.91 -16.78
C LEU A 204 18.03 6.60 -17.42
N LEU A 205 17.96 7.91 -17.67
CA LEU A 205 19.01 8.67 -18.35
C LEU A 205 19.99 9.40 -17.40
N PHE A 206 19.65 9.57 -16.12
CA PHE A 206 20.54 10.29 -15.19
C PHE A 206 21.81 9.51 -14.82
N ARG A 207 21.85 8.19 -15.06
CA ARG A 207 23.09 7.38 -14.92
C ARG A 207 24.17 7.74 -15.94
N ARG A 208 23.86 8.56 -16.95
CA ARG A 208 24.81 8.95 -18.02
C ARG A 208 25.37 10.36 -17.87
N CYS A 209 24.94 11.13 -16.86
CA CYS A 209 25.40 12.51 -16.63
C CYS A 209 26.15 12.68 -15.29
N MET A 210 26.45 11.56 -14.61
CA MET A 210 27.29 11.52 -13.40
C MET A 210 28.53 10.65 -13.64
N ILE A 211 29.19 10.90 -14.78
CA ILE A 211 30.63 10.69 -15.04
C ILE A 211 31.09 11.96 -15.74
#